data_AF-A0A1V0PE89-F1
#
_entry.id   AF-A0A1V0PE89-F1
#
_cell.length_a   1.000
_cell.length_b   1.000
_cell.length_c   1.000
_cell.angle_alpha   90.00
_cell.angle_beta   90.00
_cell.angle_gamma   90.00
#
_symmetry.space_group_name_H-M   'P 1'
#
loop_
_entity.id
_entity.type
_entity.pdbx_description
1 polymer ?
#
loop_
_entity_poly.entity_id
_entity_poly.type
_entity_poly.pdbx_seq_one_letter_code
_entity_poly.pdbx_strand_id
1 'polypeptide(L)'
;MQKIDTGERNKQIQEISSRKVAEHNDLISSVAKMDKTPLKMFELAVSCIDTDAPPKDNIVFLSKKELFTFFDVSDNDKHRRFKEAVEKMQEQAFFRIKEKKNRGFKFKRIVPIPYVEWNDYNDKVLIRFDQAIMPYLIDLKNNFTQYAISDIMELNSKYSIILYKWFSMSYNQFEHYQYKPNRTKKQLEDYKSPRIIISDLRELTDTVDDYSRFDNFEKRVIKDAIKEINSFTHFNVEYKKIKKGRSIDSIQFHIVKKANWKDENYKRNDVQAQLTEEQNQAQNQVNYAVAVANPFTMKLINSSLLYATDIANQETILELAESVYPVYDKLVKELGEDALETHMDYVRRKMVDYSNDKKNIVKYLSISAKQYLNSRLSKQQMKE
;
A
#
# COMPACT_ATOMS: atom_id res chain seq x y z
N MET A 1 -20.40 -15.78 34.19
CA MET A 1 -21.00 -15.99 32.85
C MET A 1 -21.48 -14.63 32.36
N GLN A 2 -20.73 -13.97 31.50
CA GLN A 2 -21.21 -12.79 30.77
C GLN A 2 -20.99 -13.08 29.30
N LYS A 3 -22.09 -13.29 28.57
CA LYS A 3 -22.11 -12.98 27.14
C LYS A 3 -21.57 -11.55 27.05
N ILE A 4 -20.52 -11.31 26.27
CA ILE A 4 -20.12 -9.94 25.99
C ILE A 4 -21.37 -9.27 25.45
N ASP A 5 -21.85 -8.23 26.13
CA ASP A 5 -22.99 -7.46 25.68
C ASP A 5 -22.68 -7.00 24.25
N THR A 6 -23.58 -7.26 23.30
CA THR A 6 -23.38 -6.93 21.89
C THR A 6 -23.02 -5.44 21.73
N GLY A 7 -23.52 -4.57 22.62
CA GLY A 7 -23.12 -3.17 22.72
C GLY A 7 -21.66 -2.96 23.12
N GLU A 8 -21.18 -3.68 24.15
CA GLU A 8 -19.79 -3.61 24.62
C GLU A 8 -18.80 -4.15 23.58
N ARG A 9 -19.16 -5.23 22.87
CA ARG A 9 -18.35 -5.78 21.78
C ARG A 9 -18.20 -4.78 20.63
N ASN A 10 -19.30 -4.16 20.21
CA ASN A 10 -19.28 -3.17 19.14
C ASN A 10 -18.43 -1.95 19.50
N LYS A 11 -18.49 -1.51 20.77
CA LYS A 11 -17.62 -0.44 21.27
C LYS A 11 -16.14 -0.82 21.18
N GLN A 12 -15.77 -2.03 21.58
CA GLN A 12 -14.38 -2.51 21.47
C GLN A 12 -13.92 -2.61 20.02
N ILE A 13 -14.79 -3.08 19.11
CA ILE A 13 -14.49 -3.10 17.67
C ILE A 13 -14.22 -1.68 17.17
N GLN A 14 -15.04 -0.69 17.55
CA GLN A 14 -14.81 0.71 17.17
C GLN A 14 -13.49 1.26 17.72
N GLU A 15 -13.16 0.96 18.97
CA GLU A 15 -11.89 1.35 19.59
C GLU A 15 -10.69 0.73 18.85
N ILE A 16 -10.75 -0.57 18.54
CA ILE A 16 -9.71 -1.27 17.79
C ILE A 16 -9.61 -0.71 16.36
N SER A 17 -10.72 -0.52 15.66
CA SER A 17 -10.76 0.01 14.29
C SER A 17 -10.17 1.42 14.17
N SER A 18 -10.14 2.19 15.26
CA SER A 18 -9.49 3.50 15.27
C SER A 18 -7.97 3.45 15.40
N ARG A 19 -7.38 2.30 15.77
CA ARG A 19 -5.94 2.17 15.99
C ARG A 19 -5.20 1.90 14.69
N LYS A 20 -3.97 2.40 14.67
CA LYS A 20 -2.99 2.14 13.62
C LYS A 20 -1.81 1.37 14.19
N VAL A 21 -1.19 0.58 13.35
CA VAL A 21 0.14 0.01 13.59
C VAL A 21 1.12 0.83 12.78
N ALA A 22 2.28 1.13 13.38
CA ALA A 22 3.39 1.78 12.69
C ALA A 22 4.65 0.96 12.86
N GLU A 23 5.26 0.57 11.74
CA GLU A 23 6.46 -0.25 11.73
C GLU A 23 7.45 0.26 10.70
N HIS A 24 8.74 0.13 11.01
CA HIS A 24 9.82 0.38 10.07
C HIS A 24 9.80 -0.66 8.95
N ASN A 25 10.13 -0.24 7.73
CA ASN A 25 10.05 -1.08 6.53
C ASN A 25 11.00 -2.29 6.59
N ASP A 26 12.14 -2.17 7.27
CA ASP A 26 13.04 -3.30 7.52
C ASP A 26 12.41 -4.39 8.40
N LEU A 27 11.46 -4.05 9.27
CA LEU A 27 10.70 -5.03 10.06
C LEU A 27 9.62 -5.70 9.19
N ILE A 28 8.90 -4.93 8.38
CA ILE A 28 7.89 -5.47 7.44
C ILE A 28 8.51 -6.41 6.41
N SER A 29 9.70 -6.08 5.92
CA SER A 29 10.45 -6.90 4.96
C SER A 29 11.29 -8.01 5.61
N SER A 30 11.21 -8.15 6.95
CA SER A 30 11.89 -9.20 7.68
C SER A 30 11.10 -10.51 7.68
N VAL A 31 11.79 -11.62 7.94
CA VAL A 31 11.12 -12.92 8.09
C VAL A 31 10.55 -13.04 9.50
N ALA A 32 9.22 -13.02 9.59
CA ALA A 32 8.49 -13.31 10.82
C ALA A 32 8.35 -14.83 11.00
N LYS A 33 9.02 -15.39 12.01
CA LYS A 33 8.96 -16.83 12.35
C LYS A 33 7.77 -17.16 13.26
N MET A 34 6.60 -16.63 12.92
CA MET A 34 5.39 -16.72 13.73
C MET A 34 4.24 -17.34 12.95
N ASP A 35 3.43 -18.16 13.63
CA ASP A 35 2.13 -18.57 13.11
C ASP A 35 1.15 -17.39 13.12
N LYS A 36 -0.01 -17.57 12.47
CA LYS A 36 -1.04 -16.53 12.34
C LYS A 36 -1.39 -15.86 13.67
N THR A 37 -1.72 -16.64 14.69
CA THR A 37 -2.23 -16.11 15.96
C THR A 37 -1.15 -15.30 16.69
N PRO A 38 0.05 -15.84 16.93
CA PRO A 38 1.21 -15.07 17.39
C PRO A 38 1.45 -13.77 16.62
N LEU A 39 1.45 -13.83 15.28
CA LEU A 39 1.66 -12.65 14.45
C LEU A 39 0.58 -11.60 14.68
N LYS A 40 -0.71 -11.98 14.65
CA LYS A 40 -1.84 -11.08 14.94
C LYS A 40 -1.76 -10.46 16.33
N MET A 41 -1.35 -11.23 17.34
CA MET A 41 -1.19 -10.73 18.71
C MET A 41 -0.05 -9.72 18.79
N PHE A 42 1.06 -9.97 18.09
CA PHE A 42 2.16 -9.01 17.97
C PHE A 42 1.67 -7.70 17.35
N GLU A 43 0.98 -7.74 16.20
CA GLU A 43 0.43 -6.54 15.55
C GLU A 43 -0.51 -5.75 16.48
N LEU A 44 -1.38 -6.46 17.21
CA LEU A 44 -2.29 -5.83 18.17
C LEU A 44 -1.53 -5.16 19.31
N ALA A 45 -0.49 -5.80 19.85
CA ALA A 45 0.36 -5.22 20.89
C ALA A 45 1.12 -3.98 20.38
N VAL A 46 1.61 -4.01 19.13
CA VAL A 46 2.26 -2.84 18.51
C VAL A 46 1.25 -1.69 18.34
N SER A 47 -0.01 -1.98 18.03
CA SER A 47 -1.06 -0.94 17.93
C SER A 47 -1.34 -0.19 19.23
N CYS A 48 -0.87 -0.70 20.37
CA CYS A 48 -0.97 -0.05 21.67
C CYS A 48 0.22 0.87 22.00
N ILE A 49 1.24 0.91 21.16
CA ILE A 49 2.38 1.81 21.32
C ILE A 49 1.95 3.21 20.87
N ASP A 50 1.97 4.17 21.80
CA ASP A 50 1.93 5.58 21.45
C ASP A 50 3.29 5.97 20.87
N THR A 51 3.33 6.27 19.58
CA THR A 51 4.57 6.59 18.87
C THR A 51 5.05 8.01 19.13
N ASP A 52 4.15 8.91 19.56
CA ASP A 52 4.47 10.29 19.91
C ASP A 52 4.97 10.39 21.36
N ALA A 53 4.48 9.51 22.23
CA ALA A 53 4.94 9.33 23.60
C ALA A 53 5.28 7.86 23.92
N PRO A 54 6.36 7.29 23.37
CA PRO A 54 6.73 5.89 23.60
C PRO A 54 6.89 5.54 25.09
N PRO A 55 6.44 4.34 25.52
CA PRO A 55 6.57 3.91 26.91
C PRO A 55 8.05 3.75 27.28
N LYS A 56 8.49 4.42 28.36
CA LYS A 56 9.90 4.43 28.80
C LYS A 56 10.42 3.05 29.21
N ASP A 57 9.53 2.19 29.67
CA ASP A 57 9.80 0.81 30.09
C ASP A 57 9.53 -0.22 28.98
N ASN A 58 9.15 0.25 27.79
CA ASN A 58 8.72 -0.57 26.65
C ASN A 58 7.51 -1.46 26.96
N ILE A 59 6.68 -1.08 27.93
CA ILE A 59 5.51 -1.85 28.36
C ILE A 59 4.24 -1.31 27.71
N VAL A 60 3.41 -2.22 27.19
CA VAL A 60 2.04 -1.95 26.76
C VAL A 60 1.07 -2.89 27.48
N PHE A 61 -0.19 -2.48 27.53
CA PHE A 61 -1.26 -3.26 28.14
C PHE A 61 -2.33 -3.60 27.10
N LEU A 62 -2.72 -4.87 27.03
CA LEU A 62 -3.89 -5.34 26.30
C LEU A 62 -4.93 -5.84 27.30
N SER A 63 -6.22 -5.58 27.05
CA SER A 63 -7.26 -6.25 27.83
C SER A 63 -7.58 -7.64 27.29
N LYS A 64 -8.01 -8.58 28.16
CA LYS A 64 -8.47 -9.90 27.69
C LYS A 64 -9.72 -9.74 26.82
N LYS A 65 -10.58 -8.77 27.16
CA LYS A 65 -11.75 -8.41 26.36
C LYS A 65 -11.39 -8.01 24.93
N GLU A 66 -10.44 -7.09 24.75
CA GLU A 66 -9.97 -6.70 23.41
C GLU A 66 -9.41 -7.88 22.65
N LEU A 67 -8.61 -8.73 23.30
CA LEU A 67 -8.08 -9.94 22.67
C LEU A 67 -9.19 -10.89 22.22
N PHE A 68 -10.19 -11.15 23.07
CA PHE A 68 -11.34 -11.98 22.69
C PHE A 68 -12.12 -11.39 21.53
N THR A 69 -12.31 -10.07 21.50
CA THR A 69 -12.97 -9.38 20.40
C THR A 69 -12.15 -9.44 19.12
N PHE A 70 -10.84 -9.21 19.18
CA PHE A 70 -9.93 -9.22 18.03
C PHE A 70 -9.77 -10.59 17.36
N PHE A 71 -9.93 -11.67 18.13
CA PHE A 71 -9.87 -13.05 17.63
C PHE A 71 -11.25 -13.70 17.43
N ASP A 72 -12.34 -12.95 17.62
CA ASP A 72 -13.72 -13.46 17.60
C ASP A 72 -13.92 -14.73 18.47
N VAL A 73 -13.40 -14.71 19.70
CA VAL A 73 -13.49 -15.86 20.61
C VAL A 73 -14.57 -15.60 21.66
N SER A 74 -15.66 -16.38 21.58
CA SER A 74 -16.82 -16.25 22.47
C SER A 74 -17.15 -17.52 23.27
N ASP A 75 -16.41 -18.60 23.07
CA ASP A 75 -16.67 -19.91 23.69
C ASP A 75 -16.27 -19.99 25.18
N ASN A 76 -16.69 -21.08 25.83
CA ASN A 76 -16.38 -21.32 27.25
C ASN A 76 -14.88 -21.57 27.49
N ASP A 77 -14.15 -22.01 26.47
CA ASP A 77 -12.73 -22.34 26.50
C ASP A 77 -11.82 -21.12 26.23
N LYS A 78 -12.41 -19.94 26.00
CA LYS A 78 -11.70 -18.74 25.58
C LYS A 78 -10.52 -18.39 26.47
N HIS A 79 -10.65 -18.56 27.79
CA HIS A 79 -9.57 -18.23 28.74
C HIS A 79 -8.37 -19.17 28.61
N ARG A 80 -8.60 -20.47 28.39
CA ARG A 80 -7.53 -21.44 28.11
C ARG A 80 -6.86 -21.13 26.78
N ARG A 81 -7.66 -20.91 25.72
CA ARG A 81 -7.16 -20.58 24.38
C ARG A 81 -6.36 -19.27 24.36
N PHE A 82 -6.78 -18.29 25.15
CA PHE A 82 -6.05 -17.04 25.37
C PHE A 82 -4.69 -17.30 25.99
N LYS A 83 -4.62 -18.09 27.07
CA LYS A 83 -3.36 -18.43 27.74
C LYS A 83 -2.39 -19.09 26.77
N GLU A 84 -2.86 -20.10 26.04
CA GLU A 84 -2.08 -20.78 25.02
C GLU A 84 -1.63 -19.85 23.89
N ALA A 85 -2.47 -18.88 23.50
CA ALA A 85 -2.12 -17.92 22.45
C ALA A 85 -1.04 -16.94 22.92
N VAL A 86 -1.14 -16.44 24.16
CA VAL A 86 -0.13 -15.55 24.77
C VAL A 86 1.21 -16.28 24.91
N GLU A 87 1.20 -17.51 25.43
CA GLU A 87 2.40 -18.34 25.58
C GLU A 87 3.04 -18.63 24.21
N LYS A 88 2.24 -19.08 23.23
CA LYS A 88 2.73 -19.33 21.86
C LYS A 88 3.27 -18.08 21.18
N MET A 89 2.66 -16.92 21.44
CA MET A 89 3.17 -15.65 20.92
C MET A 89 4.59 -15.43 21.42
N GLN A 90 4.82 -15.53 22.73
CA GLN A 90 6.15 -15.34 23.30
C GLN A 90 7.16 -16.39 22.79
N GLU A 91 6.78 -17.66 22.74
CA GLU A 91 7.65 -18.77 22.33
C GLU A 91 8.06 -18.71 20.85
N GLN A 92 7.13 -18.29 19.97
CA GLN A 92 7.40 -18.20 18.53
C GLN A 92 7.88 -16.83 18.08
N ALA A 93 7.73 -15.78 18.90
CA ALA A 93 8.02 -14.42 18.48
C ALA A 93 9.51 -14.25 18.18
N PHE A 94 9.85 -14.25 16.90
CA PHE A 94 11.22 -14.12 16.46
C PHE A 94 11.30 -13.52 15.05
N PHE A 95 12.08 -12.45 14.90
CA PHE A 95 12.32 -11.75 13.64
C PHE A 95 13.75 -11.93 13.14
N ARG A 96 13.91 -12.16 11.83
CA ARG A 96 15.20 -12.11 11.11
C ARG A 96 15.26 -10.85 10.27
N ILE A 97 15.84 -9.78 10.82
CA ILE A 97 15.95 -8.49 10.12
C ILE A 97 17.22 -8.45 9.29
N LYS A 98 17.09 -8.00 8.05
CA LYS A 98 18.17 -7.82 7.08
C LYS A 98 18.24 -6.35 6.67
N GLU A 99 19.17 -5.62 7.26
CA GLU A 99 19.36 -4.19 6.95
C GLU A 99 20.42 -4.01 5.87
N LYS A 100 20.15 -3.16 4.89
CA LYS A 100 21.15 -2.73 3.92
C LYS A 100 22.09 -1.69 4.55
N LYS A 101 23.40 -1.88 4.40
CA LYS A 101 24.45 -0.92 4.78
C LYS A 101 25.35 -0.63 3.59
N ASN A 102 26.20 0.41 3.71
CA ASN A 102 27.12 0.85 2.64
C ASN A 102 28.02 -0.27 2.10
N ARG A 103 28.35 -1.28 2.93
CA ARG A 103 29.17 -2.45 2.56
C ARG A 103 28.45 -3.76 2.86
N GLY A 104 27.27 -3.97 2.26
CA GLY A 104 26.54 -5.25 2.32
C GLY A 104 25.33 -5.23 3.27
N PHE A 105 25.08 -6.35 3.94
CA PHE A 105 23.90 -6.54 4.79
C PHE A 105 24.30 -6.77 6.25
N LYS A 106 23.55 -6.16 7.18
CA LYS A 106 23.60 -6.44 8.61
C LYS A 106 22.41 -7.32 8.97
N PHE A 107 22.68 -8.50 9.53
CA PHE A 107 21.66 -9.44 9.96
C PHE A 107 21.45 -9.33 11.47
N LYS A 108 20.19 -9.27 11.89
CA LYS A 108 19.78 -9.24 13.30
C LYS A 108 18.74 -10.33 13.57
N ARG A 109 18.85 -10.92 14.75
CA ARG A 109 17.94 -11.95 15.26
C ARG A 109 17.34 -11.39 16.55
N ILE A 110 16.05 -11.06 16.54
CA ILE A 110 15.41 -10.35 17.65
C ILE A 110 14.23 -11.17 18.16
N VAL A 111 14.22 -11.43 19.47
CA VAL A 111 13.04 -11.87 20.21
C VAL A 111 12.33 -10.59 20.67
N PRO A 112 11.19 -10.20 20.07
CA PRO A 112 10.63 -8.88 20.26
C PRO A 112 9.88 -8.74 21.58
N ILE A 113 9.39 -9.84 22.16
CA ILE A 113 8.60 -9.86 23.39
C ILE A 113 9.28 -10.78 24.41
N PRO A 114 10.26 -10.28 25.18
CA PRO A 114 10.97 -11.09 26.17
C PRO A 114 10.16 -11.35 27.44
N TYR A 115 9.12 -10.56 27.72
CA TYR A 115 8.32 -10.70 28.94
C TYR A 115 6.85 -10.43 28.69
N VAL A 116 6.01 -11.34 29.18
CA VAL A 116 4.56 -11.21 29.22
C VAL A 116 4.07 -11.60 30.61
N GLU A 117 3.14 -10.83 31.16
CA GLU A 117 2.51 -11.12 32.45
C GLU A 117 1.00 -10.97 32.33
N TRP A 118 0.28 -11.95 32.86
CA TRP A 118 -1.16 -11.90 33.06
C TRP A 118 -1.50 -12.64 34.36
N ASN A 119 -2.64 -12.34 34.97
CA ASN A 119 -3.16 -13.18 36.04
C ASN A 119 -4.63 -13.51 35.79
N ASP A 120 -5.21 -14.42 36.58
CA ASP A 120 -6.57 -14.90 36.33
C ASP A 120 -7.63 -13.84 36.66
N TYR A 121 -7.34 -12.95 37.61
CA TYR A 121 -8.31 -12.01 38.20
C TYR A 121 -8.35 -10.65 37.48
N ASN A 122 -7.23 -10.20 36.91
CA ASN A 122 -7.12 -8.95 36.20
C ASN A 122 -7.50 -9.13 34.73
N ASP A 123 -8.07 -8.10 34.13
CA ASP A 123 -8.38 -8.08 32.71
C ASP A 123 -7.18 -7.64 31.87
N LYS A 124 -5.98 -7.49 32.46
CA LYS A 124 -4.82 -6.87 31.80
C LYS A 124 -3.73 -7.89 31.50
N VAL A 125 -3.22 -7.82 30.28
CA VAL A 125 -2.01 -8.50 29.81
C VAL A 125 -0.94 -7.45 29.63
N LEU A 126 0.13 -7.58 30.40
CA LEU A 126 1.31 -6.75 30.28
C LEU A 126 2.24 -7.39 29.25
N ILE A 127 2.62 -6.65 28.23
CA ILE A 127 3.61 -7.06 27.23
C ILE A 127 4.76 -6.07 27.29
N ARG A 128 5.98 -6.57 27.52
CA ARG A 128 7.20 -5.76 27.43
C ARG A 128 7.94 -6.07 26.15
N PHE A 129 8.13 -5.07 25.31
CA PHE A 129 8.95 -5.17 24.12
C PHE A 129 10.45 -5.10 24.44
N ASP A 130 11.25 -5.84 23.68
CA ASP A 130 12.70 -5.76 23.78
C ASP A 130 13.23 -4.41 23.29
N GLN A 131 14.25 -3.87 23.95
CA GLN A 131 14.90 -2.63 23.53
C GLN A 131 15.43 -2.67 22.09
N ALA A 132 15.76 -3.85 21.56
CA ALA A 132 16.25 -4.00 20.19
C ALA A 132 15.14 -3.93 19.13
N ILE A 133 13.88 -4.26 19.47
CA ILE A 133 12.76 -4.13 18.53
C ILE A 133 12.18 -2.71 18.52
N MET A 134 12.26 -1.99 19.64
CA MET A 134 11.65 -0.67 19.79
C MET A 134 12.00 0.34 18.69
N PRO A 135 13.27 0.47 18.22
CA PRO A 135 13.59 1.38 17.13
C PRO A 135 12.79 1.13 15.84
N TYR A 136 12.35 -0.11 15.60
CA TYR A 136 11.51 -0.44 14.44
C TYR A 136 10.03 -0.15 14.66
N LEU A 137 9.62 0.16 15.89
CA LEU A 137 8.22 0.40 16.27
C LEU A 137 7.95 1.87 16.58
N ILE A 138 8.98 2.66 16.92
CA ILE A 138 8.81 4.06 17.38
C ILE A 138 9.57 5.10 16.56
N ASP A 139 10.67 4.75 15.88
CA ASP A 139 11.49 5.74 15.13
C ASP A 139 10.91 6.00 13.73
N LEU A 140 9.73 6.62 13.72
CA LEU A 140 8.89 6.83 12.52
C LEU A 140 9.31 8.05 11.68
N LYS A 141 10.58 8.46 11.69
CA LYS A 141 10.99 9.66 10.93
C LYS A 141 11.06 9.40 9.43
N ASN A 142 11.61 8.25 9.02
CA ASN A 142 11.76 7.86 7.62
C ASN A 142 11.63 6.33 7.50
N ASN A 143 11.15 5.85 6.34
CA ASN A 143 11.03 4.41 6.04
C ASN A 143 10.14 3.62 7.01
N PHE A 144 8.99 4.17 7.36
CA PHE A 144 7.96 3.46 8.11
C PHE A 144 6.71 3.28 7.25
N THR A 145 5.87 2.36 7.71
CA THR A 145 4.59 2.04 7.13
C THR A 145 3.55 2.08 8.23
N GLN A 146 2.41 2.68 7.93
CA GLN A 146 1.24 2.66 8.78
C GLN A 146 0.09 1.88 8.13
N TYR A 147 -0.67 1.14 8.93
CA TYR A 147 -1.90 0.49 8.48
C TYR A 147 -2.89 0.36 9.64
N ALA A 148 -4.17 0.19 9.31
CA ALA A 148 -5.22 -0.05 10.29
C ALA A 148 -5.06 -1.46 10.88
N ILE A 149 -5.17 -1.60 12.21
CA ILE A 149 -5.15 -2.92 12.84
C ILE A 149 -6.42 -3.73 12.48
N SER A 150 -7.53 -3.05 12.18
CA SER A 150 -8.79 -3.70 11.79
C SER A 150 -8.70 -4.45 10.46
N ASP A 151 -7.85 -4.01 9.52
CA ASP A 151 -7.63 -4.74 8.27
C ASP A 151 -6.93 -6.10 8.51
N ILE A 152 -6.20 -6.24 9.61
CA ILE A 152 -5.55 -7.51 9.98
C ILE A 152 -6.51 -8.43 10.76
N MET A 153 -7.54 -7.86 11.40
CA MET A 153 -8.43 -8.57 12.32
C MET A 153 -9.16 -9.74 11.67
N GLU A 154 -9.52 -9.65 10.39
CA GLU A 154 -10.25 -10.72 9.68
C GLU A 154 -9.34 -11.61 8.81
N LEU A 155 -8.04 -11.31 8.73
CA LEU A 155 -7.08 -12.12 7.98
C LEU A 155 -6.80 -13.44 8.72
N ASN A 156 -7.00 -14.55 8.00
CA ASN A 156 -7.02 -15.89 8.54
C ASN A 156 -5.88 -16.79 8.05
N SER A 157 -5.03 -16.27 7.16
CA SER A 157 -3.76 -16.86 6.77
C SER A 157 -2.58 -15.97 7.17
N LYS A 158 -1.49 -16.58 7.67
CA LYS A 158 -0.25 -15.85 7.98
C LYS A 158 0.31 -15.14 6.73
N TYR A 159 0.13 -15.74 5.55
CA TYR A 159 0.57 -15.17 4.29
C TYR A 159 -0.25 -13.93 3.91
N SER A 160 -1.55 -13.91 4.22
CA SER A 160 -2.39 -12.71 4.04
C SER A 160 -1.86 -11.53 4.83
N ILE A 161 -1.48 -11.76 6.10
CA ILE A 161 -0.96 -10.71 6.98
C ILE A 161 0.39 -10.18 6.47
N ILE A 162 1.33 -11.09 6.18
CA ILE A 162 2.66 -10.73 5.67
C ILE A 162 2.54 -9.93 4.35
N LEU A 163 1.74 -10.43 3.41
CA LEU A 163 1.55 -9.76 2.12
C LEU A 163 0.81 -8.44 2.25
N TYR A 164 -0.22 -8.36 3.09
CA TYR A 164 -0.92 -7.11 3.37
C TYR A 164 0.04 -6.04 3.89
N LYS A 165 0.89 -6.38 4.88
CA LYS A 165 1.90 -5.44 5.41
C LYS A 165 2.86 -4.96 4.33
N TRP A 166 3.32 -5.88 3.47
CA TRP A 166 4.22 -5.54 2.35
C TRP A 166 3.54 -4.67 1.27
N PHE A 167 2.25 -4.91 1.00
CA PHE A 167 1.44 -4.05 0.13
C PHE A 167 1.23 -2.67 0.74
N SER A 168 0.89 -2.58 2.03
CA SER A 168 0.79 -1.31 2.76
C SER A 168 2.10 -0.54 2.71
N MET A 169 3.25 -1.21 2.83
CA MET A 169 4.57 -0.58 2.70
C MET A 169 4.78 0.04 1.32
N SER A 170 4.48 -0.72 0.26
CA SER A 170 4.63 -0.23 -1.11
C SER A 170 3.64 0.90 -1.42
N TYR A 171 2.39 0.75 -1.01
CA TYR A 171 1.34 1.72 -1.30
C TYR A 171 1.47 3.01 -0.48
N ASN A 172 1.87 2.95 0.79
CA ASN A 172 2.17 4.16 1.57
C ASN A 172 3.29 4.97 0.93
N GLN A 173 4.27 4.29 0.31
CA GLN A 173 5.33 4.97 -0.43
C GLN A 173 4.78 5.66 -1.68
N PHE A 174 3.85 5.03 -2.40
CA PHE A 174 3.10 5.68 -3.48
C PHE A 174 2.35 6.93 -2.96
N GLU A 175 1.57 6.80 -1.88
CA GLU A 175 0.79 7.92 -1.33
C GLU A 175 1.66 9.11 -0.91
N HIS A 176 2.83 8.84 -0.33
CA HIS A 176 3.76 9.86 0.11
C HIS A 176 4.41 10.63 -1.05
N TYR A 177 4.67 9.96 -2.17
CA TYR A 177 5.44 10.52 -3.28
C TYR A 177 4.61 10.95 -4.48
N GLN A 178 3.36 10.49 -4.63
CA GLN A 178 2.54 10.78 -5.82
C GLN A 178 2.33 12.28 -6.07
N TYR A 179 2.36 13.11 -5.03
CA TYR A 179 2.21 14.56 -5.12
C TYR A 179 3.54 15.32 -5.06
N LYS A 180 4.67 14.61 -4.95
CA LYS A 180 6.01 15.21 -4.84
C LYS A 180 6.68 15.25 -6.22
N PRO A 181 7.30 16.39 -6.61
CA PRO A 181 7.92 16.53 -7.93
C PRO A 181 9.18 15.66 -8.14
N ASN A 182 9.66 14.99 -7.09
CA ASN A 182 10.96 14.33 -7.06
C ASN A 182 10.94 12.86 -7.54
N ARG A 183 9.79 12.33 -7.98
CA ARG A 183 9.67 10.95 -8.48
C ARG A 183 9.15 10.92 -9.90
N THR A 184 9.73 10.02 -10.69
CA THR A 184 9.23 9.73 -12.04
C THR A 184 7.96 8.89 -11.96
N LYS A 185 7.08 8.99 -12.98
CA LYS A 185 5.92 8.12 -13.16
C LYS A 185 6.20 6.65 -12.97
N LYS A 186 7.32 6.20 -13.55
CA LYS A 186 7.73 4.80 -13.47
C LYS A 186 7.98 4.39 -12.02
N GLN A 187 8.63 5.24 -11.23
CA GLN A 187 8.86 4.97 -9.82
C GLN A 187 7.56 4.96 -9.01
N LEU A 188 6.61 5.84 -9.32
CA LEU A 188 5.28 5.84 -8.69
C LEU A 188 4.48 4.58 -9.05
N GLU A 189 4.51 4.18 -10.31
CA GLU A 189 3.88 2.93 -10.77
C GLU A 189 4.54 1.70 -10.12
N ASP A 190 5.87 1.71 -9.94
CA ASP A 190 6.57 0.62 -9.25
C ASP A 190 6.14 0.49 -7.77
N TYR A 191 5.69 1.58 -7.13
CA TYR A 191 5.12 1.54 -5.77
C TYR A 191 3.67 1.03 -5.75
N LYS A 192 2.86 1.40 -6.74
CA LYS A 192 1.47 0.94 -6.87
C LYS A 192 1.38 -0.50 -7.39
N SER A 193 2.37 -0.91 -8.18
CA SER A 193 2.45 -2.20 -8.85
C SER A 193 3.77 -2.91 -8.57
N PRO A 194 4.08 -3.23 -7.29
CA PRO A 194 5.39 -3.70 -6.89
C PRO A 194 5.69 -5.10 -7.45
N ARG A 195 6.94 -5.29 -7.87
CA ARG A 195 7.47 -6.57 -8.39
C ARG A 195 8.39 -7.21 -7.37
N ILE A 196 8.20 -8.50 -7.13
CA ILE A 196 9.06 -9.32 -6.25
C ILE A 196 9.47 -10.60 -6.97
N ILE A 197 10.75 -10.98 -6.84
CA ILE A 197 11.24 -12.25 -7.38
C ILE A 197 10.79 -13.41 -6.50
N ILE A 198 10.62 -14.60 -7.10
CA ILE A 198 10.07 -15.76 -6.37
C ILE A 198 10.93 -16.16 -5.17
N SER A 199 12.26 -16.02 -5.25
CA SER A 199 13.15 -16.30 -4.12
C SER A 199 12.87 -15.38 -2.93
N ASP A 200 12.75 -14.08 -3.18
CA ASP A 200 12.55 -13.07 -2.14
C ASP A 200 11.14 -13.17 -1.57
N LEU A 201 10.14 -13.48 -2.41
CA LEU A 201 8.79 -13.72 -1.94
C LEU A 201 8.72 -14.94 -1.02
N ARG A 202 9.45 -16.02 -1.34
CA ARG A 202 9.56 -17.21 -0.48
C ARG A 202 10.31 -16.94 0.81
N GLU A 203 11.34 -16.09 0.79
CA GLU A 203 12.04 -15.64 2.01
C GLU A 203 11.07 -14.84 2.89
N LEU A 204 10.39 -13.84 2.31
CA LEU A 204 9.42 -12.98 2.99
C LEU A 204 8.30 -13.77 3.66
N THR A 205 7.72 -14.76 2.96
CA THR A 205 6.62 -15.58 3.48
C THR A 205 7.06 -16.77 4.32
N ASP A 206 8.37 -16.92 4.53
CA ASP A 206 8.98 -18.06 5.21
C ASP A 206 8.58 -19.43 4.62
N THR A 207 8.68 -19.54 3.30
CA THR A 207 8.32 -20.75 2.52
C THR A 207 9.43 -21.15 1.55
N VAL A 208 10.69 -20.94 1.93
CA VAL A 208 11.85 -21.33 1.12
C VAL A 208 11.86 -22.85 0.93
N ASP A 209 11.63 -23.59 2.01
CA ASP A 209 11.64 -25.05 2.04
C ASP A 209 10.24 -25.67 1.84
N ASP A 210 9.19 -24.84 1.76
CA ASP A 210 7.80 -25.26 1.61
C ASP A 210 7.29 -25.12 0.17
N TYR A 211 6.23 -25.88 -0.16
CA TYR A 211 5.53 -25.79 -1.44
C TYR A 211 6.48 -25.76 -2.65
N SER A 212 7.36 -26.78 -2.74
CA SER A 212 8.41 -26.87 -3.76
C SER A 212 7.88 -26.62 -5.18
N ARG A 213 6.71 -27.16 -5.51
CA ARG A 213 6.02 -26.90 -6.76
C ARG A 213 5.35 -25.52 -6.75
N PHE A 214 5.59 -24.74 -7.80
CA PHE A 214 5.07 -23.38 -7.93
C PHE A 214 3.53 -23.30 -7.92
N ASP A 215 2.84 -24.30 -8.47
CA ASP A 215 1.37 -24.38 -8.44
C ASP A 215 0.81 -24.41 -7.00
N ASN A 216 1.43 -25.19 -6.12
CA ASN A 216 1.08 -25.26 -4.70
C ASN A 216 1.40 -23.95 -3.98
N PHE A 217 2.57 -23.37 -4.26
CA PHE A 217 2.98 -22.08 -3.70
C PHE A 217 2.02 -20.95 -4.13
N GLU A 218 1.73 -20.85 -5.42
CA GLU A 218 0.80 -19.87 -5.97
C GLU A 218 -0.59 -20.01 -5.35
N LYS A 219 -1.09 -21.24 -5.20
CA LYS A 219 -2.41 -21.47 -4.59
C LYS A 219 -2.44 -21.03 -3.12
N ARG A 220 -1.53 -21.59 -2.30
CA ARG A 220 -1.59 -21.48 -0.83
C ARG A 220 -1.04 -20.17 -0.26
N VAL A 221 -0.07 -19.57 -0.93
CA VAL A 221 0.65 -18.38 -0.43
C VAL A 221 0.15 -17.11 -1.10
N ILE A 222 -0.14 -17.16 -2.41
CA ILE A 222 -0.48 -15.95 -3.18
C ILE A 222 -2.00 -15.83 -3.35
N LYS A 223 -2.65 -16.81 -3.97
CA LYS A 223 -4.08 -16.74 -4.32
C LYS A 223 -4.97 -16.67 -3.10
N ASP A 224 -4.78 -17.59 -2.15
CA ASP A 224 -5.58 -17.62 -0.92
C ASP A 224 -5.40 -16.31 -0.12
N ALA A 225 -4.16 -15.80 -0.05
CA ALA A 225 -3.86 -14.55 0.62
C ALA A 225 -4.51 -13.33 -0.05
N ILE A 226 -4.37 -13.19 -1.36
CA ILE A 226 -5.02 -12.09 -2.12
C ILE A 226 -6.54 -12.16 -2.00
N LYS A 227 -7.12 -13.37 -2.01
CA LYS A 227 -8.56 -13.53 -1.83
C LYS A 227 -9.02 -12.98 -0.48
N GLU A 228 -8.32 -13.31 0.61
CA GLU A 228 -8.61 -12.74 1.93
C GLU A 228 -8.42 -11.23 1.95
N ILE A 229 -7.29 -10.72 1.46
CA ILE A 229 -6.98 -9.28 1.42
C ILE A 229 -8.08 -8.51 0.67
N ASN A 230 -8.49 -8.99 -0.50
CA ASN A 230 -9.54 -8.38 -1.32
C ASN A 230 -10.92 -8.47 -0.66
N SER A 231 -11.14 -9.39 0.27
CA SER A 231 -12.42 -9.54 0.96
C SER A 231 -12.50 -8.69 2.23
N PHE A 232 -11.38 -8.59 2.94
CA PHE A 232 -11.36 -8.16 4.35
C PHE A 232 -10.52 -6.92 4.63
N THR A 233 -9.91 -6.30 3.62
CA THR A 233 -9.11 -5.08 3.78
C THR A 233 -9.55 -3.98 2.83
N HIS A 234 -9.04 -2.77 3.03
CA HIS A 234 -9.22 -1.64 2.12
C HIS A 234 -8.57 -1.80 0.73
N PHE A 235 -7.75 -2.84 0.50
CA PHE A 235 -7.11 -3.08 -0.78
C PHE A 235 -7.90 -4.04 -1.69
N ASN A 236 -7.80 -3.77 -2.99
CA ASN A 236 -7.97 -4.72 -4.08
C ASN A 236 -6.61 -4.96 -4.72
N VAL A 237 -6.20 -6.21 -4.78
CA VAL A 237 -4.91 -6.65 -5.31
C VAL A 237 -5.14 -7.66 -6.42
N GLU A 238 -4.49 -7.41 -7.55
CA GLU A 238 -4.33 -8.37 -8.63
C GLU A 238 -2.85 -8.70 -8.81
N TYR A 239 -2.54 -9.77 -9.54
CA TYR A 239 -1.15 -10.09 -9.85
C TYR A 239 -0.96 -10.72 -11.22
N LYS A 240 0.24 -10.51 -11.78
CA LYS A 240 0.71 -11.12 -13.02
C LYS A 240 2.00 -11.88 -12.78
N LYS A 241 2.13 -13.02 -13.46
CA LYS A 241 3.34 -13.85 -13.43
C LYS A 241 4.28 -13.42 -14.53
N ILE A 242 5.52 -13.09 -14.18
CA ILE A 242 6.57 -12.75 -15.13
C ILE A 242 7.45 -14.00 -15.31
N LYS A 243 7.55 -14.47 -16.54
CA LYS A 243 8.30 -15.69 -16.90
C LYS A 243 9.72 -15.35 -17.34
N LYS A 244 10.66 -16.25 -17.04
CA LYS A 244 11.99 -16.30 -17.64
C LYS A 244 12.20 -17.72 -18.18
N GLY A 245 12.03 -17.86 -19.49
CA GLY A 245 11.92 -19.18 -20.13
C GLY A 245 10.67 -19.92 -19.66
N ARG A 246 10.85 -21.16 -19.17
CA ARG A 246 9.74 -22.00 -18.68
C ARG A 246 9.33 -21.70 -17.24
N SER A 247 10.21 -21.09 -16.46
CA SER A 247 10.00 -20.84 -15.03
C SER A 247 9.37 -19.47 -14.78
N ILE A 248 8.62 -19.36 -13.68
CA ILE A 248 8.17 -18.06 -13.16
C ILE A 248 9.35 -17.42 -12.42
N ASP A 249 9.75 -16.23 -12.85
CA ASP A 249 10.86 -15.46 -12.29
C ASP A 249 10.38 -14.56 -11.14
N SER A 250 9.24 -13.90 -11.35
CA SER A 250 8.72 -12.90 -10.43
C SER A 250 7.20 -12.74 -10.54
N ILE A 251 6.63 -12.12 -9.52
CA ILE A 251 5.24 -11.69 -9.46
C ILE A 251 5.22 -10.17 -9.47
N GLN A 252 4.38 -9.59 -10.32
CA GLN A 252 4.04 -8.18 -10.25
C GLN A 252 2.62 -8.08 -9.70
N PHE A 253 2.48 -7.41 -8.56
CA PHE A 253 1.18 -7.10 -7.98
C PHE A 253 0.67 -5.78 -8.54
N HIS A 254 -0.63 -5.54 -8.45
CA HIS A 254 -1.30 -4.29 -8.80
C HIS A 254 -2.27 -3.96 -7.67
N ILE A 255 -2.01 -2.87 -6.94
CA ILE A 255 -2.72 -2.52 -5.72
C ILE A 255 -3.60 -1.29 -5.97
N VAL A 256 -4.87 -1.38 -5.56
CA VAL A 256 -5.85 -0.30 -5.63
C VAL A 256 -6.60 -0.21 -4.31
N LYS A 257 -6.81 1.00 -3.78
CA LYS A 257 -7.69 1.23 -2.62
C LYS A 257 -9.16 1.21 -3.04
N LYS A 258 -10.01 0.60 -2.22
CA LYS A 258 -11.47 0.60 -2.41
C LYS A 258 -12.02 1.96 -1.99
N ALA A 259 -12.77 2.62 -2.89
CA ALA A 259 -13.30 3.97 -2.66
C ALA A 259 -14.29 4.11 -1.48
N ASN A 260 -14.87 3.01 -0.97
CA ASN A 260 -15.88 3.03 0.09
C ASN A 260 -15.56 2.00 1.20
N TRP A 261 -14.30 1.91 1.63
CA TRP A 261 -13.95 0.98 2.71
C TRP A 261 -14.45 1.49 4.07
N LYS A 262 -14.90 0.56 4.93
CA LYS A 262 -15.58 0.87 6.20
C LYS A 262 -14.69 1.60 7.22
N ASP A 263 -13.36 1.47 7.11
CA ASP A 263 -12.37 1.85 8.12
C ASP A 263 -11.27 2.80 7.60
N GLU A 264 -11.60 3.78 6.73
CA GLU A 264 -10.59 4.78 6.28
C GLU A 264 -10.17 5.79 7.36
N ASN A 265 -10.79 5.75 8.54
CA ASN A 265 -10.64 6.81 9.56
C ASN A 265 -9.39 6.72 10.44
N TYR A 266 -8.57 5.67 10.33
CA TYR A 266 -7.39 5.50 11.21
C TYR A 266 -6.32 6.60 11.02
N LYS A 267 -6.30 7.29 9.88
CA LYS A 267 -5.42 8.46 9.63
C LYS A 267 -6.06 9.81 10.01
N ARG A 268 -7.38 9.87 10.29
CA ARG A 268 -8.10 11.14 10.52
C ARG A 268 -7.68 11.88 11.78
N ASN A 269 -7.14 11.22 12.80
CA ASN A 269 -6.68 11.87 14.04
C ASN A 269 -5.14 12.05 14.09
N ASP A 270 -4.43 11.69 13.03
CA ASP A 270 -2.99 11.89 12.94
C ASP A 270 -2.70 13.29 12.38
N VAL A 271 -2.24 14.20 13.24
CA VAL A 271 -1.92 15.60 12.88
C VAL A 271 -0.92 15.66 11.72
N GLN A 272 0.03 14.73 11.63
CA GLN A 272 0.99 14.68 10.53
C GLN A 272 0.33 14.21 9.22
N ALA A 273 -0.60 13.27 9.30
CA ALA A 273 -1.38 12.85 8.13
C ALA A 273 -2.31 13.98 7.65
N GLN A 274 -2.99 14.69 8.56
CA GLN A 274 -3.81 15.87 8.25
C GLN A 274 -2.98 16.97 7.58
N LEU A 275 -1.83 17.33 8.18
CA LEU A 275 -0.93 18.33 7.60
C LEU A 275 -0.44 17.90 6.21
N THR A 276 -0.15 16.62 6.02
CA THR A 276 0.26 16.09 4.71
C THR A 276 -0.90 16.12 3.71
N GLU A 277 -2.12 15.78 4.11
CA GLU A 277 -3.33 15.84 3.27
C GLU A 277 -3.68 17.28 2.87
N GLU A 278 -3.66 18.23 3.80
CA GLU A 278 -3.87 19.65 3.52
C GLU A 278 -2.79 20.21 2.59
N GLN A 279 -1.52 19.88 2.83
CA GLN A 279 -0.41 20.22 1.93
C GLN A 279 -0.60 19.60 0.54
N ASN A 280 -1.04 18.34 0.46
CA ASN A 280 -1.30 17.66 -0.80
C ASN A 280 -2.47 18.30 -1.55
N GLN A 281 -3.56 18.65 -0.86
CA GLN A 281 -4.72 19.34 -1.45
C GLN A 281 -4.34 20.73 -1.95
N ALA A 282 -3.60 21.50 -1.14
CA ALA A 282 -3.09 22.81 -1.53
C ALA A 282 -2.16 22.70 -2.75
N GLN A 283 -1.24 21.74 -2.74
CA GLN A 283 -0.33 21.51 -3.86
C GLN A 283 -1.08 21.06 -5.12
N ASN A 284 -2.11 20.22 -4.99
CA ASN A 284 -2.94 19.79 -6.11
C ASN A 284 -3.79 20.93 -6.68
N GLN A 285 -4.26 21.87 -5.86
CA GLN A 285 -4.93 23.09 -6.35
C GLN A 285 -3.95 23.98 -7.12
N VAL A 286 -2.72 24.16 -6.61
CA VAL A 286 -1.67 24.91 -7.32
C VAL A 286 -1.31 24.24 -8.64
N ASN A 287 -1.05 22.92 -8.63
CA ASN A 287 -0.71 22.15 -9.82
C ASN A 287 -1.84 22.16 -10.84
N TYR A 288 -3.09 22.07 -10.38
CA TYR A 288 -4.27 22.19 -11.23
C TYR A 288 -4.35 23.58 -11.87
N ALA A 289 -4.18 24.66 -11.11
CA ALA A 289 -4.18 26.02 -11.65
C ALA A 289 -3.05 26.23 -12.69
N VAL A 290 -1.84 25.73 -12.42
CA VAL A 290 -0.71 25.74 -13.36
C VAL A 290 -1.00 24.94 -14.62
N ALA A 291 -1.62 23.77 -14.48
CA ALA A 291 -2.00 22.91 -15.60
C ALA A 291 -3.09 23.55 -16.45
N VAL A 292 -4.13 24.16 -15.86
CA VAL A 292 -5.17 24.91 -16.58
C VAL A 292 -4.55 26.07 -17.37
N ALA A 293 -3.60 26.80 -16.77
CA ALA A 293 -2.91 27.93 -17.40
C ALA A 293 -1.85 27.50 -18.44
N ASN A 294 -1.54 26.22 -18.57
CA ASN A 294 -0.53 25.75 -19.51
C ASN A 294 -0.99 26.01 -20.97
N PRO A 295 -0.10 26.52 -21.86
CA PRO A 295 -0.46 26.79 -23.26
C PRO A 295 -1.04 25.58 -24.00
N PHE A 296 -0.61 24.36 -23.67
CA PHE A 296 -1.14 23.15 -24.32
C PHE A 296 -2.59 22.88 -23.95
N THR A 297 -3.05 23.29 -22.77
CA THR A 297 -4.46 23.18 -22.37
C THR A 297 -5.33 24.02 -23.31
N MET A 298 -4.93 25.26 -23.57
CA MET A 298 -5.61 26.13 -24.53
C MET A 298 -5.53 25.59 -25.96
N LYS A 299 -4.38 25.06 -26.39
CA LYS A 299 -4.25 24.43 -27.71
C LYS A 299 -5.21 23.23 -27.86
N LEU A 300 -5.32 22.37 -26.84
CA LEU A 300 -6.26 21.24 -26.85
C LEU A 300 -7.73 21.69 -26.91
N ILE A 301 -8.09 22.77 -26.20
CA ILE A 301 -9.43 23.36 -26.26
C ILE A 301 -9.72 23.88 -27.67
N ASN A 302 -8.79 24.64 -28.25
CA ASN A 302 -8.94 25.20 -29.60
C ASN A 302 -9.04 24.11 -30.68
N SER A 303 -8.34 22.99 -30.49
CA SER A 303 -8.43 21.81 -31.36
C SER A 303 -9.68 20.95 -31.11
N SER A 304 -10.59 21.36 -30.22
CA SER A 304 -11.77 20.57 -29.82
C SER A 304 -11.43 19.17 -29.28
N LEU A 305 -10.27 19.03 -28.65
CA LEU A 305 -9.80 17.78 -28.02
C LEU A 305 -9.98 17.78 -26.50
N LEU A 306 -10.32 18.93 -25.91
CA LEU A 306 -10.60 19.10 -24.49
C LEU A 306 -11.80 20.03 -24.31
N TYR A 307 -12.77 19.64 -23.48
CA TYR A 307 -14.00 20.40 -23.25
C TYR A 307 -14.08 20.96 -21.82
N ALA A 308 -15.00 21.90 -21.58
CA ALA A 308 -15.19 22.50 -20.26
C ALA A 308 -15.48 21.47 -19.14
N THR A 309 -16.16 20.38 -19.48
CA THR A 309 -16.42 19.26 -18.56
C THR A 309 -15.15 18.52 -18.15
N ASP A 310 -14.17 18.44 -19.04
CA ASP A 310 -12.88 17.81 -18.77
C ASP A 310 -11.99 18.73 -17.91
N ILE A 311 -12.11 20.05 -18.12
CA ILE A 311 -11.42 21.05 -17.29
C ILE A 311 -11.93 21.01 -15.85
N ALA A 312 -13.25 20.91 -15.66
CA ALA A 312 -13.85 20.77 -14.34
C ALA A 312 -13.41 19.49 -13.60
N ASN A 313 -12.88 18.49 -14.30
CA ASN A 313 -12.30 17.30 -13.70
C ASN A 313 -10.81 17.51 -13.39
N GLN A 314 -10.51 17.76 -12.11
CA GLN A 314 -9.15 18.00 -11.63
C GLN A 314 -8.19 16.84 -11.95
N GLU A 315 -8.65 15.59 -11.89
CA GLU A 315 -7.84 14.40 -12.21
C GLU A 315 -7.41 14.43 -13.69
N THR A 316 -8.34 14.69 -14.60
CA THR A 316 -8.05 14.78 -16.04
C THR A 316 -6.99 15.84 -16.36
N ILE A 317 -7.10 17.03 -15.76
CA ILE A 317 -6.17 18.13 -16.02
C ILE A 317 -4.78 17.84 -15.45
N LEU A 318 -4.71 17.30 -14.23
CA LEU A 318 -3.44 16.88 -13.63
C LEU A 318 -2.78 15.76 -14.47
N GLU A 319 -3.57 14.78 -14.93
CA GLU A 319 -3.07 13.71 -15.79
C GLU A 319 -2.56 14.22 -17.14
N LEU A 320 -3.21 15.21 -17.76
CA LEU A 320 -2.72 15.86 -18.98
C LEU A 320 -1.37 16.54 -18.75
N ALA A 321 -1.26 17.30 -17.65
CA ALA A 321 -0.03 17.97 -17.27
C ALA A 321 1.13 17.01 -17.06
N GLU A 322 0.83 15.85 -16.50
CA GLU A 322 1.84 14.86 -16.19
C GLU A 322 2.17 13.97 -17.41
N SER A 323 1.19 13.65 -18.27
CA SER A 323 1.30 12.60 -19.32
C SER A 323 1.45 13.10 -20.74
N VAL A 324 0.94 14.30 -21.02
CA VAL A 324 0.78 14.83 -22.37
C VAL A 324 1.68 16.04 -22.57
N TYR A 325 1.64 17.03 -21.66
CA TYR A 325 2.40 18.28 -21.84
C TYR A 325 3.91 18.07 -21.99
N PRO A 326 4.59 17.18 -21.25
CA PRO A 326 6.02 16.93 -21.45
C PRO A 326 6.34 16.32 -22.82
N VAL A 327 5.41 15.54 -23.38
CA VAL A 327 5.57 14.95 -24.72
C VAL A 327 5.36 16.02 -25.78
N TYR A 328 4.39 16.92 -25.60
CA TYR A 328 4.16 18.06 -26.48
C TYR A 328 5.31 19.06 -26.45
N ASP A 329 5.84 19.38 -25.28
CA ASP A 329 7.06 20.19 -25.15
C ASP A 329 8.22 19.59 -25.95
N LYS A 330 8.41 18.27 -25.85
CA LYS A 330 9.45 17.57 -26.60
C LYS A 330 9.18 17.60 -28.11
N LEU A 331 7.93 17.39 -28.51
CA LEU A 331 7.50 17.43 -29.92
C LEU A 331 7.75 18.81 -30.52
N VAL A 332 7.34 19.88 -29.84
CA VAL A 332 7.57 21.26 -30.28
C VAL A 332 9.07 21.57 -30.37
N LYS A 333 9.87 21.13 -29.38
CA LYS A 333 11.32 21.34 -29.37
C LYS A 333 12.04 20.61 -30.52
N GLU A 334 11.61 19.41 -30.88
CA GLU A 334 12.29 18.60 -31.90
C GLU A 334 11.77 18.84 -33.32
N LEU A 335 10.47 19.11 -33.48
CA LEU A 335 9.79 19.12 -34.78
C LEU A 335 9.10 20.45 -35.11
N GLY A 336 9.03 21.39 -34.17
CA GLY A 336 8.38 22.70 -34.30
C GLY A 336 6.89 22.69 -33.95
N GLU A 337 6.28 23.87 -33.88
CA GLU A 337 4.86 24.03 -33.52
C GLU A 337 3.91 23.45 -34.58
N ASP A 338 4.21 23.59 -35.88
CA ASP A 338 3.41 23.03 -36.98
C ASP A 338 3.20 21.52 -36.85
N ALA A 339 4.19 20.82 -36.29
CA ALA A 339 4.12 19.38 -36.07
C ALA A 339 3.12 19.03 -34.96
N LEU A 340 3.02 19.87 -33.92
CA LEU A 340 2.04 19.70 -32.86
C LEU A 340 0.62 19.93 -33.40
N GLU A 341 0.42 20.96 -34.20
CA GLU A 341 -0.87 21.25 -34.84
C GLU A 341 -1.29 20.09 -35.77
N THR A 342 -0.36 19.60 -36.60
CA THR A 342 -0.60 18.45 -37.48
C THR A 342 -0.99 17.20 -36.69
N HIS A 343 -0.31 16.95 -35.55
CA HIS A 343 -0.66 15.84 -34.66
C HIS A 343 -2.04 16.01 -34.04
N MET A 344 -2.38 17.20 -33.52
CA MET A 344 -3.68 17.48 -32.94
C MET A 344 -4.81 17.33 -33.97
N ASP A 345 -4.61 17.82 -35.19
CA ASP A 345 -5.57 17.65 -36.29
C ASP A 345 -5.73 16.19 -36.71
N TYR A 346 -4.64 15.42 -36.71
CA TYR A 346 -4.70 13.98 -36.94
C TYR A 346 -5.53 13.29 -35.86
N VAL A 347 -5.27 13.58 -34.58
CA VAL A 347 -6.01 13.00 -33.46
C VAL A 347 -7.48 13.38 -33.56
N ARG A 348 -7.80 14.66 -33.82
CA ARG A 348 -9.18 15.13 -33.98
C ARG A 348 -9.93 14.36 -35.07
N ARG A 349 -9.28 14.07 -36.21
CA ARG A 349 -9.89 13.37 -37.35
C ARG A 349 -9.96 11.85 -37.21
N LYS A 350 -9.00 11.24 -36.51
CA LYS A 350 -8.81 9.78 -36.48
C LYS A 350 -9.14 9.14 -35.13
N MET A 351 -9.38 9.94 -34.08
CA MET A 351 -9.84 9.42 -32.80
C MET A 351 -11.24 8.86 -32.98
N VAL A 352 -11.34 7.52 -33.00
CA VAL A 352 -12.61 6.81 -33.05
C VAL A 352 -13.26 6.93 -31.67
N ASP A 353 -14.50 7.42 -31.62
CA ASP A 353 -15.31 7.45 -30.41
C ASP A 353 -15.56 6.01 -29.94
N TYR A 354 -14.74 5.54 -29.01
CA TYR A 354 -15.19 4.50 -28.09
C TYR A 354 -16.20 5.18 -27.18
N SER A 355 -17.43 4.63 -27.12
CA SER A 355 -18.55 5.00 -26.23
C SER A 355 -18.18 5.97 -25.09
N ASN A 356 -18.98 7.02 -24.86
CA ASN A 356 -18.75 8.10 -23.87
C ASN A 356 -18.19 7.64 -22.51
N ASP A 357 -18.50 6.42 -22.05
CA ASP A 357 -18.01 5.83 -20.79
C ASP A 357 -16.55 5.30 -20.84
N LYS A 358 -15.86 5.35 -21.98
CA LYS A 358 -14.51 4.77 -22.21
C LYS A 358 -13.48 5.76 -22.78
N LYS A 359 -13.83 7.04 -22.86
CA LYS A 359 -13.00 8.09 -23.49
C LYS A 359 -11.88 8.56 -22.55
N ASN A 360 -10.81 7.76 -22.40
CA ASN A 360 -9.59 8.25 -21.73
C ASN A 360 -8.75 9.07 -22.72
N ILE A 361 -9.12 10.34 -22.88
CA ILE A 361 -8.49 11.30 -23.78
C ILE A 361 -7.00 11.49 -23.48
N VAL A 362 -6.62 11.53 -22.20
CA VAL A 362 -5.24 11.69 -21.74
C VAL A 362 -4.36 10.57 -22.30
N LYS A 363 -4.79 9.32 -22.12
CA LYS A 363 -4.06 8.14 -22.58
C LYS A 363 -3.91 8.14 -24.10
N TYR A 364 -4.96 8.48 -24.84
CA TYR A 364 -4.92 8.54 -26.30
C TYR A 364 -3.93 9.61 -26.79
N LEU A 365 -4.00 10.83 -26.24
CA LEU A 365 -3.09 11.92 -26.58
C LEU A 365 -1.64 11.57 -26.27
N SER A 366 -1.37 10.99 -25.09
CA SER A 366 -0.02 10.60 -24.69
C SER A 366 0.58 9.53 -25.61
N ILE A 367 -0.19 8.48 -25.93
CA ILE A 367 0.29 7.38 -26.79
C ILE A 367 0.51 7.88 -28.21
N SER A 368 -0.48 8.57 -28.79
CA SER A 368 -0.39 9.06 -30.17
C SER A 368 0.74 10.07 -30.35
N ALA A 369 0.96 10.98 -29.39
CA ALA A 369 2.05 11.95 -29.45
C ALA A 369 3.43 11.28 -29.35
N LYS A 370 3.58 10.26 -28.48
CA LYS A 370 4.82 9.48 -28.39
C LYS A 370 5.09 8.69 -29.67
N GLN A 371 4.05 8.13 -30.29
CA GLN A 371 4.17 7.45 -31.58
C GLN A 371 4.58 8.44 -32.67
N TYR A 372 3.93 9.60 -32.75
CA TYR A 372 4.25 10.67 -33.70
C TYR A 372 5.72 11.11 -33.58
N LEU A 373 6.21 11.28 -32.34
CA LEU A 373 7.59 11.68 -32.08
C LEU A 373 8.62 10.61 -32.47
N ASN A 374 8.24 9.32 -32.37
CA ASN A 374 9.12 8.19 -32.71
C ASN A 374 9.03 7.79 -34.20
N SER A 375 7.93 8.10 -34.87
CA SER A 375 7.79 7.83 -36.29
C SER A 375 8.44 8.97 -37.08
N ARG A 376 9.62 8.74 -37.64
CA ARG A 376 10.22 9.58 -38.70
C ARG A 376 9.39 9.53 -40.00
N LEU A 377 8.07 9.68 -39.93
CA LEU A 377 7.21 9.77 -41.10
C LEU A 377 7.48 11.13 -41.75
N SER A 378 7.93 11.10 -43.00
CA SER A 378 8.19 12.30 -43.79
C SER A 378 6.92 13.15 -43.80
N LYS A 379 7.07 14.48 -43.72
CA LYS A 379 5.97 15.47 -43.70
C LYS A 379 4.93 15.32 -44.84
N GLN A 380 5.18 14.47 -45.83
CA GLN A 380 4.27 14.14 -46.94
C GLN A 380 3.22 13.07 -46.61
N GLN A 381 3.46 12.11 -45.71
CA GLN A 381 2.55 10.96 -45.52
C GLN A 381 1.34 11.22 -44.60
N MET A 382 1.23 12.41 -43.99
CA MET A 382 0.14 12.75 -43.06
C MET A 382 -0.76 13.91 -43.53
N LYS A 383 -0.47 14.48 -44.71
CA LYS A 383 -1.34 15.47 -45.38
C LYS A 383 -2.41 14.83 -46.27
N GLU A 384 -2.35 13.51 -46.47
CA GLU A 384 -3.40 12.67 -47.06
C GLU A 384 -4.22 12.00 -45.95
#